data_AF-A0A2M8BGG8-F1
#
_entry.id   AF-A0A2M8BGG8-F1
#
_cell.length_a   1.000
_cell.length_b   1.000
_cell.length_c   1.000
_cell.angle_alpha   90.00
_cell.angle_beta   90.00
_cell.angle_gamma   90.00
#
_symmetry.space_group_name_H-M   'P 1'
#
loop_
_entity.id
_entity.type
_entity.pdbx_description
1 polymer ?
#
loop_
_entity_poly.entity_id
_entity_poly.type
_entity_poly.pdbx_seq_one_letter_code
_entity_poly.pdbx_strand_id
1 'polypeptide(L)' 'MGGGKLVHLRGTLGDEVYRYDVAIFVHGDDEVVTVEAAAPEAQYEGYSKPFSDAIESLYFD' A
#
# COMPACT_ATOMS: atom_id res chain seq x y z
N MET A 1 -11.50 3.70 -16.81
CA MET A 1 -10.76 4.12 -15.61
C MET A 1 -10.98 3.05 -14.57
N GLY A 2 -10.01 2.16 -14.40
CA GLY A 2 -10.10 1.07 -13.43
C GLY A 2 -10.05 1.63 -12.02
N GLY A 3 -10.95 1.16 -11.16
CA GLY A 3 -10.91 1.50 -9.75
C GLY A 3 -9.78 0.73 -9.08
N GLY A 4 -8.96 1.39 -8.28
CA GLY A 4 -8.05 0.70 -7.38
C GLY A 4 -8.59 0.66 -5.95
N LYS A 5 -8.02 -0.22 -5.14
CA LYS A 5 -8.39 -0.45 -3.74
C LYS A 5 -7.15 -0.38 -2.87
N LEU A 6 -7.25 0.36 -1.77
CA LEU A 6 -6.24 0.36 -0.72
C LEU A 6 -6.67 -0.57 0.41
N VAL A 7 -5.74 -1.42 0.86
CA VAL A 7 -5.93 -2.37 1.95
C VAL A 7 -4.86 -2.14 3.00
N HIS A 8 -5.28 -2.01 4.25
CA HIS A 8 -4.40 -1.88 5.41
C HIS A 8 -4.40 -3.20 6.18
N LEU A 9 -3.24 -3.81 6.36
CA LEU A 9 -3.08 -5.04 7.13
C LEU A 9 -2.16 -4.77 8.34
N ARG A 10 -2.36 -5.56 9.38
CA ARG A 10 -1.51 -5.57 10.58
C ARG A 10 -1.10 -7.00 10.85
N GLY A 11 0.20 -7.23 10.94
CA GLY A 11 0.80 -8.54 11.14
C GLY A 11 1.81 -8.53 12.26
N THR A 12 2.27 -9.72 12.65
CA THR A 12 3.33 -9.88 13.65
C THR A 12 4.40 -10.81 13.10
N LEU A 13 5.66 -10.49 13.38
CA LEU A 13 6.81 -11.35 13.10
C LEU A 13 7.61 -11.47 14.41
N GLY A 14 7.43 -12.58 15.11
CA GLY A 14 7.85 -12.67 16.51
C GLY A 14 7.06 -11.72 17.39
N ASP A 15 7.76 -10.92 18.20
CA ASP A 15 7.15 -9.92 19.09
C ASP A 15 6.93 -8.55 18.44
N GLU A 16 7.42 -8.35 17.21
CA GLU A 16 7.32 -7.07 16.50
C GLU A 16 6.03 -7.00 15.67
N VAL A 17 5.34 -5.87 15.79
CA VAL A 17 4.11 -5.59 15.02
C VAL A 17 4.46 -4.79 13.78
N TYR A 18 3.94 -5.23 12.64
CA TYR A 18 4.10 -4.56 11.36
C TYR A 18 2.76 -4.06 10.83
N ARG A 19 2.81 -2.92 10.16
CA ARG A 19 1.71 -2.34 9.39
C ARG A 19 2.06 -2.45 7.91
N TYR A 20 1.10 -2.94 7.13
CA TYR A 20 1.24 -3.12 5.69
C TYR A 20 0.17 -2.31 4.98
N ASP A 21 0.58 -1.57 3.97
CA ASP A 21 -0.31 -0.89 3.05
C ASP A 21 -0.16 -1.51 1.67
N VAL A 22 -1.28 -1.95 1.10
CA VAL A 22 -1.33 -2.63 -0.20
C VAL A 22 -2.33 -1.89 -1.07
N ALA A 23 -1.82 -1.23 -2.11
CA ALA A 23 -2.64 -0.63 -3.15
C ALA A 23 -2.74 -1.60 -4.33
N ILE A 24 -3.96 -1.90 -4.77
CA ILE A 24 -4.27 -2.81 -5.86
C ILE A 24 -4.98 -2.02 -6.93
N PHE A 25 -4.44 -2.00 -8.14
CA PHE A 25 -5.00 -1.32 -9.29
C PHE A 25 -5.31 -2.35 -10.36
N VAL A 26 -6.47 -2.21 -11.02
CA VAL A 26 -6.82 -3.01 -12.19
C VAL A 26 -6.75 -2.10 -13.40
N HIS A 27 -5.83 -2.38 -14.32
CA HIS A 27 -5.67 -1.64 -15.56
C HIS A 27 -6.16 -2.49 -16.74
N GLY A 28 -7.13 -1.96 -17.50
CA GLY A 28 -7.80 -2.73 -18.54
C GLY A 28 -8.52 -3.96 -18.01
N ASP A 29 -8.60 -5.01 -18.82
CA ASP A 29 -9.31 -6.25 -18.48
C ASP A 29 -8.40 -7.31 -17.84
N ASP A 30 -7.07 -7.18 -17.93
CA ASP A 30 -6.13 -8.28 -17.65
C ASP A 30 -4.92 -7.91 -16.76
N GLU A 31 -4.67 -6.62 -16.47
CA GLU A 31 -3.50 -6.21 -15.69
C GLU A 31 -3.87 -5.82 -14.27
N VAL A 32 -3.18 -6.41 -13.29
CA VAL A 32 -3.29 -6.05 -11.88
C VAL A 32 -1.93 -5.55 -11.41
N VAL A 33 -1.88 -4.28 -11.01
CA VAL A 33 -0.70 -3.65 -10.41
C VAL A 33 -0.88 -3.61 -8.91
N THR A 34 0.08 -4.16 -8.16
CA THR A 34 0.10 -4.13 -6.70
C THR A 34 1.31 -3.38 -6.20
N VAL A 35 1.10 -2.41 -5.31
CA VAL A 35 2.16 -1.66 -4.64
C VAL A 35 2.02 -1.90 -3.15
N GLU A 36 3.10 -2.36 -2.54
CA GLU A 36 3.11 -2.81 -1.14
C GLU A 36 4.20 -2.09 -0.36
N ALA A 37 3.87 -1.63 0.83
CA ALA A 37 4.83 -1.14 1.81
C ALA A 37 4.57 -1.77 3.18
N ALA A 38 5.65 -2.04 3.90
CA ALA A 38 5.61 -2.59 5.23
C ALA A 38 6.57 -1.80 6.14
N ALA A 39 6.11 -1.48 7.34
CA ALA A 39 6.95 -0.85 8.35
C ALA A 39 6.62 -1.41 9.74
N PRO A 40 7.61 -1.48 10.66
CA PRO A 40 7.32 -1.66 12.08
C PRO A 40 6.29 -0.62 12.54
N GLU A 41 5.37 -1.01 13.43
CA GLU A 41 4.27 -0.16 13.89
C GLU A 41 4.79 1.16 14.49
N ALA A 42 5.94 1.12 15.17
CA ALA A 42 6.60 2.31 15.74
C ALA A 42 7.15 3.30 14.69
N GLN A 43 7.36 2.86 13.44
CA GLN A 43 7.92 3.66 12.35
C GLN A 43 6.88 4.00 11.27
N TYR A 44 5.67 3.45 11.39
CA TYR A 44 4.64 3.50 10.35
C TYR A 44 4.22 4.92 9.97
N GLU A 45 4.06 5.82 10.95
CA GLU A 45 3.70 7.23 10.68
C GLU A 45 4.73 7.96 9.80
N GLY A 46 6.01 7.57 9.88
CA GLY A 46 7.07 8.14 9.04
C GLY A 46 7.03 7.69 7.59
N TYR A 47 6.41 6.53 7.30
CA TYR A 47 6.37 5.93 5.96
C TYR A 47 5.01 6.03 5.28
N SER A 48 3.91 6.18 6.04
CA SER A 48 2.55 6.18 5.48
C SER A 48 2.29 7.32 4.50
N LYS A 49 2.81 8.53 4.79
CA LYS A 49 2.67 9.68 3.89
C LYS A 49 3.44 9.47 2.56
N PRO A 50 4.75 9.15 2.57
CA PRO A 50 5.47 8.84 1.33
C PRO A 50 4.80 7.75 0.48
N PHE A 51 4.24 6.72 1.12
CA PHE A 51 3.49 5.69 0.40
C PHE A 51 2.22 6.25 -0.25
N SER A 52 1.40 7.01 0.48
CA SER A 52 0.20 7.65 -0.06
C SER A 52 0.52 8.55 -1.25
N ASP A 53 1.56 9.39 -1.13
CA ASP A 53 1.98 10.30 -2.20
C ASP A 53 2.41 9.51 -3.47
N ALA A 54 3.08 8.36 -3.30
CA ALA A 54 3.46 7.49 -4.41
C ALA A 54 2.24 6.82 -5.07
N ILE A 55 1.28 6.33 -4.28
CA ILE A 55 0.03 5.76 -4.80
C ILE A 55 -0.78 6.79 -5.59
N GLU A 56 -0.91 8.01 -5.08
CA GLU A 56 -1.59 9.10 -5.79
C GLU A 56 -0.94 9.37 -7.15
N SER A 57 0.39 9.39 -7.25
CA SER A 57 1.08 9.61 -8.54
C SER A 57 0.77 8.55 -9.61
N LEU A 58 0.40 7.33 -9.21
CA LEU A 58 0.04 6.23 -10.12
C LEU A 58 -1.42 6.31 -10.59
N TYR A 59 -2.30 7.02 -9.88
CA TYR A 59 -3.71 7.17 -10.25
C TYR A 59 -3.95 8.25 -11.32
N PHE A 60 -2.99 9.16 -11.56
CA PHE A 60 -3.17 10.35 -12.40
C PHE A 60 -2.48 10.29 -13.78
N ASP A 61 -1.94 9.13 -14.18
CA ASP A 61 -1.47 8.86 -15.56
C ASP A 61 -2.51 8.11 -16.40
#